data_AF-A0A7X7Q1I8-F1
#
_entry.id   AF-A0A7X7Q1I8-F1
#
_cell.length_a   1.000
_cell.length_b   1.000
_cell.length_c   1.000
_cell.angle_alpha   90.00
_cell.angle_beta   90.00
_cell.angle_gamma   90.00
#
_symmetry.space_group_name_H-M   'P 1'
#
loop_
_entity.id
_entity.type
_entity.pdbx_description
1 polymer ?
#
loop_
_entity_poly.entity_id
_entity_poly.type
_entity_poly.pdbx_seq_one_letter_code
_entity_poly.pdbx_strand_id
1 'polypeptide(L)'
;MKPKTIYEIGEHIFDYFVLSFLVNISLFLLIPFTPIYMGVVSYILDEDKSLRKIFAYIKENIKVIVSISIFILLIFVVCYINVFALQPQDSLLYYFIQVLSYILFFVGTIVFVYSPTIIYYMNVTAKQAIFNSLLLVLCNPFKAIVIIGVVIGFIYIGTHSIIFIIL
;
A
#
# COMPACT_ATOMS: atom_id res chain seq x y z
N MET A 1 28.15 -13.37 -27.67
CA MET A 1 27.17 -13.31 -26.56
C MET A 1 27.40 -14.54 -25.68
N LYS A 2 27.92 -14.38 -24.45
CA LYS A 2 28.08 -15.50 -23.52
C LYS A 2 26.71 -15.90 -22.96
N PRO A 3 26.41 -17.19 -22.78
CA PRO A 3 25.13 -17.64 -22.25
C PRO A 3 25.05 -17.28 -20.75
N LYS A 4 24.44 -16.12 -20.48
CA LYS A 4 23.93 -15.74 -19.17
C LYS A 4 22.59 -16.45 -18.97
N THR A 5 22.56 -17.68 -18.47
CA THR A 5 21.33 -18.49 -18.65
C THR A 5 20.82 -19.27 -17.45
N ILE A 6 21.55 -19.43 -16.35
CA ILE A 6 21.01 -20.15 -15.17
C ILE A 6 21.18 -19.34 -13.90
N TYR A 7 22.37 -18.80 -13.66
CA TYR A 7 22.65 -18.01 -12.47
C TYR A 7 21.78 -16.74 -12.40
N GLU A 8 21.69 -15.98 -13.49
CA GLU A 8 20.87 -14.75 -13.55
C GLU A 8 19.36 -15.03 -13.45
N ILE A 9 18.91 -16.16 -14.03
CA ILE A 9 17.51 -16.58 -13.89
C ILE A 9 17.22 -16.96 -12.43
N GLY A 10 18.13 -17.69 -11.78
CA GLY A 10 18.02 -18.05 -10.37
C GLY A 10 18.00 -16.83 -9.46
N GLU A 11 18.86 -15.84 -9.72
CA GLU A 11 18.92 -14.58 -8.97
C GLU A 11 17.62 -13.78 -9.12
N HIS A 12 17.07 -13.68 -10.34
CA HIS A 12 15.78 -13.02 -10.54
C HIS A 12 14.62 -13.74 -9.84
N ILE A 13 14.55 -15.07 -9.93
CA ILE A 13 13.51 -15.85 -9.25
C ILE A 13 13.58 -15.65 -7.74
N PHE A 14 14.79 -15.66 -7.19
CA PHE A 14 15.02 -15.44 -5.77
C PHE A 14 14.61 -14.02 -5.35
N ASP A 15 14.99 -12.99 -6.10
CA ASP A 15 14.59 -11.61 -5.85
C ASP A 15 13.07 -11.45 -5.87
N TYR A 16 12.38 -12.03 -6.87
CA TYR A 16 10.92 -12.02 -6.91
C TYR A 16 10.29 -12.72 -5.70
N PHE A 17 10.85 -13.84 -5.27
CA PHE A 17 10.37 -14.55 -4.07
C PHE A 17 10.53 -13.68 -2.81
N VAL A 18 11.69 -13.06 -2.62
CA VAL A 18 11.97 -12.17 -1.49
C VAL A 18 11.06 -10.93 -1.52
N LEU A 19 10.89 -10.30 -2.67
CA LEU A 19 10.02 -9.12 -2.82
C LEU A 19 8.55 -9.49 -2.57
N SER A 20 8.09 -10.62 -3.11
CA SER A 20 6.73 -11.09 -2.87
C SER A 20 6.50 -11.35 -1.38
N PHE A 21 7.45 -12.00 -0.70
CA PHE A 21 7.37 -12.25 0.74
C PHE A 21 7.35 -10.95 1.55
N LEU A 22 8.22 -9.99 1.21
CA LEU A 22 8.28 -8.67 1.87
C LEU A 22 6.98 -7.88 1.68
N VAL A 23 6.44 -7.83 0.46
CA VAL A 23 5.16 -7.15 0.18
C VAL A 23 4.05 -7.79 1.00
N ASN A 24 3.93 -9.12 1.00
CA ASN A 24 2.91 -9.82 1.76
C ASN A 24 3.00 -9.50 3.26
N ILE A 25 4.18 -9.67 3.89
CA ILE A 25 4.37 -9.35 5.31
C ILE A 25 4.05 -7.88 5.60
N SER A 26 4.52 -6.98 4.74
CA SER A 26 4.36 -5.54 4.96
C SER A 26 2.90 -5.10 4.93
N LEU A 27 2.09 -5.79 4.12
CA LEU A 27 0.67 -5.54 3.95
C LEU A 27 -0.11 -5.87 5.23
N PHE A 28 0.30 -6.89 5.99
CA PHE A 28 -0.30 -7.21 7.30
C PHE A 28 0.01 -6.15 8.37
N LEU A 29 1.21 -5.58 8.33
CA LEU A 29 1.68 -4.66 9.36
C LEU A 29 1.24 -3.21 9.12
N LEU A 30 0.68 -2.89 7.94
CA LEU A 30 0.23 -1.57 7.44
C LEU A 30 1.31 -0.47 7.42
N ILE A 31 2.00 -0.24 8.54
CA ILE A 31 3.08 0.74 8.69
C ILE A 31 4.25 0.49 7.72
N PRO A 32 4.80 -0.74 7.60
CA PRO A 32 5.89 -1.01 6.68
C PRO A 32 5.44 -1.21 5.24
N PHE A 33 4.13 -1.22 4.96
CA PHE A 33 3.62 -1.38 3.59
C PHE A 33 4.07 -0.24 2.68
N THR A 34 3.83 1.02 3.07
CA THR A 34 4.22 2.21 2.29
C THR A 34 5.71 2.20 1.90
N PRO A 35 6.68 2.00 2.83
CA PRO A 35 8.09 1.94 2.45
C PRO A 35 8.42 0.74 1.56
N ILE A 36 7.90 -0.45 1.88
CA ILE A 36 8.24 -1.67 1.12
C ILE A 36 7.65 -1.60 -0.29
N TYR A 37 6.41 -1.13 -0.44
CA TYR A 37 5.78 -0.99 -1.75
C TYR A 37 6.50 0.07 -2.60
N MET A 38 6.90 1.20 -2.01
CA MET A 38 7.72 2.20 -2.70
C MET A 38 9.07 1.61 -3.14
N GLY A 39 9.70 0.83 -2.27
CA GLY A 39 10.93 0.11 -2.57
C GLY A 39 10.78 -0.89 -3.71
N VAL A 40 9.70 -1.67 -3.73
CA VAL A 40 9.39 -2.62 -4.79
C VAL A 40 9.13 -1.89 -6.11
N VAL A 41 8.41 -0.76 -6.08
CA VAL A 41 8.21 0.11 -7.25
C VAL A 41 9.55 0.57 -7.81
N SER A 42 10.49 1.03 -6.97
CA SER A 42 11.86 1.36 -7.39
C SER A 42 12.58 0.17 -8.02
N TYR A 43 12.52 -1.02 -7.41
CA TYR A 43 13.20 -2.20 -7.94
C TYR A 43 12.64 -2.65 -9.31
N ILE A 44 11.33 -2.53 -9.52
CA ILE A 44 10.68 -2.94 -10.79
C ILE A 44 11.01 -1.95 -11.91
N LEU A 45 11.15 -0.67 -11.60
CA LEU A 45 11.29 0.41 -12.58
C LEU A 45 12.76 0.76 -12.89
N ASP A 46 13.69 0.54 -11.97
CA ASP A 46 15.11 0.79 -12.20
C ASP A 46 15.71 -0.31 -13.09
N GLU A 47 16.54 0.09 -14.06
CA GLU A 47 17.25 -0.85 -14.95
C GLU A 47 18.26 -1.73 -14.19
N ASP A 48 18.88 -1.16 -13.16
CA ASP A 48 19.80 -1.84 -12.24
C ASP A 48 19.03 -2.45 -11.07
N LYS A 49 18.58 -3.68 -11.27
CA LYS A 49 17.85 -4.47 -10.27
C LYS A 49 18.76 -4.82 -9.09
N SER A 50 18.67 -4.02 -8.03
CA SER A 50 19.42 -4.25 -6.78
C SER A 50 18.53 -4.02 -5.56
N LEU A 51 18.39 -5.05 -4.73
CA LEU A 51 17.65 -4.97 -3.46
C LEU A 51 18.22 -3.90 -2.51
N ARG A 52 19.50 -3.54 -2.63
CA ARG A 52 20.12 -2.50 -1.81
C ARG A 52 19.55 -1.10 -2.10
N LYS A 53 19.15 -0.83 -3.35
CA LYS A 53 18.58 0.45 -3.75
C LYS A 53 17.21 0.70 -3.12
N ILE A 54 16.45 -0.35 -2.87
CA ILE A 54 15.16 -0.30 -2.15
C ILE A 54 15.34 0.41 -0.80
N PHE A 55 16.29 -0.06 0.01
CA PHE A 55 16.53 0.51 1.34
C PHE A 55 17.11 1.93 1.27
N ALA A 56 17.90 2.24 0.23
CA ALA A 56 18.40 3.59 0.01
C ALA A 56 17.25 4.57 -0.30
N TYR A 57 16.35 4.22 -1.22
CA TYR A 57 15.18 5.01 -1.58
C TYR A 57 14.24 5.25 -0.39
N ILE A 58 14.00 4.20 0.42
CA ILE A 58 13.23 4.31 1.67
C ILE A 58 13.87 5.31 2.62
N LYS A 59 15.20 5.25 2.79
CA LYS A 59 15.93 6.13 3.70
C LYS A 59 15.86 7.60 3.24
N GLU A 60 15.96 7.85 1.94
CA GLU A 60 15.87 9.20 1.37
C GLU A 60 14.49 9.83 1.58
N ASN A 61 13.43 9.03 1.46
CA ASN A 61 12.05 9.50 1.54
C ASN A 61 11.39 9.23 2.91
N ILE A 62 12.16 8.84 3.93
CA ILE A 62 11.63 8.32 5.20
C ILE A 62 10.64 9.28 5.89
N LYS A 63 10.88 10.59 5.81
CA LYS A 63 10.00 11.60 6.41
C LYS A 63 8.60 11.56 5.78
N VAL A 64 8.53 11.52 4.45
CA VAL A 64 7.26 11.51 3.70
C VAL A 64 6.53 10.18 3.93
N ILE A 65 7.28 9.08 3.86
CA ILE A 65 6.75 7.73 4.08
C ILE A 65 6.12 7.62 5.47
N VAL A 66 6.86 8.01 6.52
CA VAL A 66 6.37 7.91 7.91
C VAL A 66 5.13 8.78 8.10
N SER A 67 5.12 10.01 7.57
CA SER A 67 3.93 10.87 7.65
C SER A 67 2.70 10.24 7.00
N ILE A 68 2.85 9.63 5.83
CA ILE A 68 1.74 8.99 5.10
C ILE A 68 1.29 7.71 5.81
N SER A 69 2.23 6.86 6.25
CA SER A 69 1.90 5.65 7.01
C SER A 69 1.12 5.97 8.30
N ILE A 70 1.53 6.99 9.06
CA ILE A 70 0.81 7.43 10.27
C ILE A 70 -0.58 7.95 9.92
N PHE A 71 -0.69 8.75 8.85
CA PHE A 71 -1.98 9.28 8.40
C PHE A 71 -2.96 8.16 8.01
N ILE A 72 -2.51 7.19 7.23
CA ILE A 72 -3.32 6.03 6.82
C ILE A 72 -3.71 5.19 8.04
N LEU A 73 -2.76 4.92 8.94
CA LEU A 73 -3.02 4.17 10.16
C LEU A 73 -4.11 4.84 11.01
N LEU A 74 -4.02 6.16 11.20
CA LEU A 74 -5.00 6.93 11.96
C LEU A 74 -6.39 6.84 11.31
N ILE A 75 -6.49 6.99 9.99
CA ILE A 75 -7.76 6.84 9.27
C ILE A 75 -8.35 5.45 9.49
N PHE A 76 -7.56 4.39 9.27
CA PHE A 76 -8.06 3.02 9.40
C PHE A 76 -8.46 2.66 10.82
N VAL A 77 -7.71 3.11 11.83
CA VAL A 77 -8.06 2.91 13.24
C VAL A 77 -9.36 3.63 13.59
N VAL A 78 -9.53 4.90 13.18
CA VAL A 78 -10.78 5.65 13.42
C VAL A 78 -11.96 4.98 12.72
N CYS A 79 -11.80 4.55 11.47
CA CYS A 79 -12.84 3.84 10.74
C CYS A 79 -13.21 2.52 11.43
N TYR A 80 -12.21 1.74 11.87
CA TYR A 80 -12.41 0.50 12.58
C TYR A 80 -13.20 0.72 13.88
N ILE A 81 -12.79 1.69 14.70
CA ILE A 81 -13.48 2.02 15.95
C ILE A 81 -14.92 2.45 15.68
N ASN A 82 -15.15 3.32 14.71
CA ASN A 82 -16.49 3.83 14.40
C ASN A 82 -17.44 2.77 13.84
N VAL A 83 -16.93 1.82 13.04
CA VAL A 83 -17.75 0.78 12.41
C VAL A 83 -17.99 -0.40 13.35
N PHE A 84 -16.97 -0.82 14.11
CA PHE A 84 -17.02 -2.07 14.89
C PHE A 84 -17.13 -1.87 16.40
N ALA A 85 -16.58 -0.80 16.96
CA ALA A 85 -16.51 -0.62 18.42
C ALA A 85 -17.55 0.37 18.96
N LEU A 86 -17.92 1.40 18.20
CA LEU A 86 -18.88 2.41 18.61
C LEU A 86 -20.28 2.10 18.07
N GLN A 87 -21.22 1.93 18.99
CA GLN A 87 -22.65 1.78 18.69
C GLN A 87 -23.46 2.81 19.50
N PRO A 88 -23.49 4.08 19.06
CA PRO A 88 -24.35 5.09 19.66
C PRO A 88 -25.80 4.62 19.76
N GLN A 89 -26.48 4.99 20.85
CA GLN A 89 -27.90 4.67 21.07
C GLN A 89 -28.84 5.38 20.08
N ASP A 90 -28.42 6.53 19.54
CA ASP A 90 -29.18 7.26 18.52
C ASP A 90 -28.94 6.64 17.13
N SER A 91 -30.02 6.14 16.54
CA SER A 91 -30.01 5.49 15.23
C SER A 91 -29.55 6.39 14.08
N LEU A 92 -29.92 7.68 14.06
CA LEU A 92 -29.51 8.60 12.99
C LEU A 92 -28.03 8.93 13.10
N LEU A 93 -27.56 9.20 14.32
CA LEU A 93 -26.15 9.47 14.58
C LEU A 93 -25.28 8.26 14.22
N TYR A 94 -25.74 7.04 14.52
CA TYR A 94 -25.06 5.80 14.15
C TYR A 94 -24.87 5.68 12.64
N TYR A 95 -25.94 5.81 11.85
CA TYR A 95 -25.84 5.71 10.38
C TYR A 95 -24.97 6.83 9.80
N PHE A 96 -25.08 8.05 10.33
CA PHE A 96 -24.25 9.17 9.89
C PHE A 96 -22.76 8.89 10.09
N ILE A 97 -22.37 8.43 11.28
CA ILE A 97 -20.98 8.07 11.59
C ILE A 97 -20.49 6.94 10.67
N GLN A 98 -21.32 5.91 10.44
CA GLN A 98 -20.95 4.81 9.54
C GLN A 98 -20.68 5.26 8.11
N VAL A 99 -21.58 6.06 7.53
CA VAL A 99 -21.41 6.57 6.16
C VAL A 99 -20.12 7.38 6.05
N LEU A 100 -19.87 8.26 7.03
CA LEU A 100 -18.65 9.08 7.06
C LEU A 100 -17.39 8.22 7.20
N SER A 101 -17.44 7.16 8.01
CA SER A 101 -16.35 6.20 8.15
C SER A 101 -16.10 5.38 6.88
N TYR A 102 -17.13 4.97 6.14
CA TYR A 102 -16.94 4.30 4.85
C TYR A 102 -16.30 5.22 3.80
N ILE A 103 -16.70 6.50 3.77
CA ILE A 103 -16.07 7.51 2.90
C ILE A 103 -14.59 7.70 3.27
N LEU A 104 -14.30 7.85 4.57
CA LEU A 104 -12.91 7.96 5.05
C LEU A 104 -12.08 6.72 4.75
N PHE A 105 -12.66 5.53 4.90
CA PHE A 105 -12.00 4.27 4.58
C PHE A 105 -11.67 4.18 3.09
N PHE A 106 -12.59 4.60 2.22
CA PHE A 106 -12.36 4.66 0.78
C PHE A 106 -11.22 5.63 0.42
N VAL A 107 -11.25 6.84 0.99
CA VAL A 107 -10.17 7.85 0.84
C VAL A 107 -8.82 7.29 1.33
N GLY A 108 -8.81 6.67 2.51
CA GLY A 108 -7.61 6.06 3.10
C GLY A 108 -7.04 4.95 2.20
N THR A 109 -7.90 4.13 1.60
CA THR A 109 -7.51 3.06 0.67
C THR A 109 -6.89 3.63 -0.60
N ILE A 110 -7.45 4.69 -1.17
CA ILE A 110 -6.88 5.38 -2.34
C ILE A 110 -5.47 5.87 -2.03
N VAL A 111 -5.31 6.58 -0.91
CA VAL A 111 -4.01 7.10 -0.48
C VAL A 111 -3.02 5.96 -0.24
N PHE A 112 -3.44 4.88 0.40
CA PHE A 112 -2.61 3.70 0.66
C PHE A 112 -2.08 3.05 -0.61
N VAL A 113 -2.92 2.92 -1.64
CA VAL A 113 -2.56 2.28 -2.90
C VAL A 113 -1.67 3.16 -3.77
N TYR A 114 -1.97 4.45 -3.89
CA TYR A 114 -1.31 5.33 -4.87
C TYR A 114 -0.12 6.12 -4.32
N SER A 115 -0.09 6.43 -3.01
CA SER A 115 0.96 7.26 -2.44
C SER A 115 2.37 6.74 -2.72
N PRO A 116 2.67 5.43 -2.58
CA PRO A 116 4.03 4.93 -2.81
C PRO A 116 4.55 5.18 -4.23
N THR A 117 3.68 5.02 -5.24
CA THR A 117 4.01 5.31 -6.64
C THR A 117 4.21 6.80 -6.88
N ILE A 118 3.38 7.66 -6.28
CA ILE A 118 3.48 9.12 -6.42
C ILE A 118 4.75 9.65 -5.76
N ILE A 119 5.11 9.14 -4.59
CA ILE A 119 6.34 9.53 -3.89
C ILE A 119 7.55 9.19 -4.76
N TYR A 120 7.58 7.98 -5.33
CA TYR A 120 8.67 7.53 -6.21
C TYR A 120 8.82 8.42 -7.45
N TYR A 121 7.73 8.70 -8.18
CA TYR A 121 7.83 9.44 -9.44
C TYR A 121 7.94 10.96 -9.30
N MET A 122 7.36 11.55 -8.25
CA MET A 122 7.16 13.00 -8.19
C MET A 122 8.00 13.71 -7.13
N ASN A 123 8.74 12.99 -6.26
CA ASN A 123 9.52 13.58 -5.16
C ASN A 123 8.73 14.66 -4.39
N VAL A 124 7.49 14.31 -4.01
CA VAL A 124 6.52 15.25 -3.44
C VAL A 124 6.50 15.23 -1.92
N THR A 125 5.95 16.29 -1.34
CA THR A 125 5.61 16.34 0.09
C THR A 125 4.43 15.43 0.42
N ALA A 126 4.25 15.05 1.70
CA ALA A 126 3.15 14.20 2.14
C ALA A 126 1.76 14.75 1.78
N LYS A 127 1.56 16.07 1.90
CA LYS A 127 0.29 16.72 1.54
C LYS A 127 -0.02 16.59 0.04
N GLN A 128 1.01 16.80 -0.79
CA GLN A 128 0.91 16.65 -2.24
C GLN A 128 0.67 15.19 -2.64
N ALA A 129 1.32 14.22 -1.97
CA ALA A 129 1.09 12.80 -2.22
C ALA A 129 -0.38 12.40 -1.94
N ILE A 130 -0.96 12.88 -0.84
CA ILE A 130 -2.38 12.66 -0.52
C ILE A 130 -3.27 13.27 -1.59
N PHE A 131 -3.07 14.54 -1.94
CA PHE A 131 -3.89 15.23 -2.94
C PHE A 131 -3.80 14.59 -4.32
N ASN A 132 -2.59 14.27 -4.78
CA ASN A 132 -2.35 13.63 -6.07
C ASN A 132 -2.93 12.21 -6.12
N SER A 133 -2.94 11.47 -4.99
CA SER A 133 -3.57 10.15 -4.90
C SER A 133 -5.07 10.24 -5.17
N LEU A 134 -5.74 11.25 -4.60
CA LEU A 134 -7.17 11.46 -4.81
C LEU A 134 -7.46 11.92 -6.25
N LEU A 135 -6.61 12.81 -6.79
CA LEU A 135 -6.77 13.32 -8.14
C LEU A 135 -6.61 12.23 -9.20
N LEU A 136 -5.73 11.24 -8.99
CA LEU A 136 -5.56 10.09 -9.89
C LEU A 136 -6.85 9.29 -10.08
N VAL A 137 -7.64 9.13 -9.02
CA VAL A 137 -8.94 8.46 -9.09
C VAL A 137 -9.94 9.25 -9.93
N LEU A 138 -9.92 10.58 -9.83
CA LEU A 138 -10.78 11.45 -10.63
C LEU A 138 -10.37 11.47 -12.11
N CYS A 139 -9.07 11.38 -12.40
CA CYS A 139 -8.58 11.35 -13.78
C CYS A 139 -8.93 10.05 -14.52
N ASN A 140 -8.94 8.90 -13.84
CA ASN A 140 -9.33 7.64 -14.46
C ASN A 140 -10.04 6.70 -13.46
N PRO A 141 -11.34 6.91 -13.22
CA PRO A 141 -12.07 6.20 -12.16
C PRO A 141 -12.15 4.69 -12.43
N PHE A 142 -12.24 4.27 -13.70
CA PHE A 142 -12.31 2.85 -14.04
C PHE A 142 -11.01 2.11 -13.68
N LYS A 143 -9.85 2.64 -14.09
CA LYS A 143 -8.55 2.04 -13.72
C LYS A 143 -8.36 2.05 -12.21
N ALA A 144 -8.81 3.11 -11.53
CA ALA A 144 -8.72 3.19 -10.09
C ALA A 144 -9.51 2.10 -9.38
N ILE A 145 -10.76 1.87 -9.78
CA ILE A 145 -11.59 0.80 -9.23
C ILE A 145 -10.95 -0.57 -9.46
N VAL A 146 -10.41 -0.82 -10.65
CA VAL A 146 -9.73 -2.09 -10.96
C VAL A 146 -8.51 -2.30 -10.07
N ILE A 147 -7.65 -1.29 -9.93
CA ILE A 147 -6.43 -1.39 -9.09
C ILE A 147 -6.80 -1.60 -7.62
N ILE A 148 -7.75 -0.83 -7.11
CA ILE A 148 -8.24 -0.99 -5.73
C ILE A 148 -8.82 -2.38 -5.53
N GLY A 149 -9.62 -2.89 -6.47
CA GLY A 149 -10.20 -4.22 -6.43
C GLY A 149 -9.13 -5.32 -6.43
N VAL A 150 -8.08 -5.19 -7.25
CA VAL A 150 -6.94 -6.12 -7.27
C VAL A 150 -6.21 -6.11 -5.93
N VAL A 151 -5.94 -4.92 -5.37
CA VAL A 151 -5.30 -4.82 -4.05
C VAL A 151 -6.18 -5.49 -3.00
N ILE A 152 -7.46 -5.15 -2.89
CA ILE A 152 -8.38 -5.77 -1.93
C ILE A 152 -8.43 -7.30 -2.09
N GLY A 153 -8.52 -7.79 -3.33
CA GLY A 153 -8.49 -9.23 -3.62
C GLY A 153 -7.19 -9.88 -3.16
N PHE A 154 -6.05 -9.21 -3.36
CA PHE A 154 -4.75 -9.67 -2.88
C PHE A 154 -4.66 -9.69 -1.35
N ILE A 155 -5.16 -8.66 -0.66
CA ILE A 155 -5.25 -8.63 0.81
C ILE A 155 -6.10 -9.80 1.31
N TYR A 156 -7.27 -10.03 0.69
CA TYR A 156 -8.19 -11.09 1.08
C TYR A 156 -7.57 -12.48 0.90
N ILE A 157 -6.97 -12.77 -0.25
CA ILE A 157 -6.32 -14.05 -0.52
C ILE A 157 -5.11 -14.24 0.41
N GLY A 158 -4.28 -13.20 0.60
CA GLY A 158 -3.13 -13.25 1.48
C GLY A 158 -3.51 -13.56 2.92
N THR A 159 -4.51 -12.84 3.47
CA THR A 159 -5.02 -13.07 4.84
C THR A 159 -5.61 -14.47 5.01
N HIS A 160 -6.44 -14.95 4.09
CA HIS A 160 -6.98 -16.31 4.14
C HIS A 160 -5.90 -17.39 4.07
N SER A 161 -4.89 -17.21 3.21
CA SER A 161 -3.82 -18.19 3.04
C SER A 161 -2.96 -18.31 4.29
N ILE A 162 -2.68 -17.20 4.98
CA ILE A 162 -1.91 -17.21 6.23
C ILE A 162 -2.72 -17.83 7.39
N ILE A 163 -4.01 -17.50 7.50
CA ILE A 163 -4.88 -18.09 8.52
C ILE A 163 -4.93 -19.62 8.35
N PHE A 164 -5.03 -20.13 7.12
CA PHE A 164 -5.02 -21.56 6.83
C PHE A 164 -3.68 -22.25 7.14
N ILE A 165 -2.55 -21.54 7.11
CA ILE A 165 -1.24 -22.10 7.46
C ILE A 165 -1.03 -22.13 8.98
N ILE A 166 -1.66 -21.22 9.72
CA ILE A 166 -1.50 -21.09 11.18
C ILE A 166 -2.48 -21.97 11.96
N LEU A 167 -3.67 -22.27 11.41
CA LEU A 167 -4.71 -23.15 11.98
C LEU A 167 -4.59 -24.58 11.46
#